data_AF-A0A0J5JIH6-F1
#
_entry.id   AF-A0A0J5JIH6-F1
#
_cell.length_a   1.000
_cell.length_b   1.000
_cell.length_c   1.000
_cell.angle_alpha   90.00
_cell.angle_beta   90.00
_cell.angle_gamma   90.00
#
_symmetry.space_group_name_H-M   'P 1'
#
loop_
_entity.id
_entity.type
_entity.pdbx_description
1 polymer ?
#
loop_
_entity_poly.entity_id
_entity_poly.type
_entity_poly.pdbx_seq_one_letter_code
_entity_poly.pdbx_strand_id
1 'polypeptide(L)'
;MLKMKYLPYFILVSLILFDILILLGLVVLFFDLEDTTLIAGIIAFTGAIIGGVITYSGVLLTIERQRVQNLAEKYPERLMVSDKILDSIAISLHEIFLVRDQYKLLDTANKNKIRLNIINDHLKVANDLLIDSVKVSGEIYRLTREYVRLLKGLKFICSINSDFIEEKINQEQENLINIFKAVSKEKDLALGTSKNAYEIENRLKS
;
A
#
# COMPACT_ATOMS: atom_id res chain seq x y z
N MET A 1 -2.01 10.27 19.77
CA MET A 1 -3.40 9.75 19.87
C MET A 1 -3.50 8.30 20.39
N LEU A 2 -2.42 7.51 20.45
CA LEU A 2 -2.44 6.13 21.01
C LEU A 2 -2.57 6.03 22.55
N LYS A 3 -2.20 7.08 23.31
CA LYS A 3 -2.13 7.01 24.80
C LYS A 3 -3.49 6.87 25.49
N MET A 4 -4.59 7.28 24.87
CA MET A 4 -5.92 7.30 25.53
C MET A 4 -6.70 5.99 25.41
N LYS A 5 -6.38 5.12 24.45
CA LYS A 5 -7.20 3.93 24.15
C LYS A 5 -6.97 2.76 25.11
N TYR A 6 -5.79 2.70 25.74
CA TYR A 6 -5.39 1.63 26.64
C TYR A 6 -5.52 1.99 28.14
N LEU A 7 -5.77 3.27 28.43
CA LEU A 7 -5.95 3.79 29.78
C LEU A 7 -7.05 3.07 30.60
N PRO A 8 -8.25 2.77 30.05
CA PRO A 8 -9.28 2.06 30.83
C PRO A 8 -8.88 0.60 31.13
N TYR A 9 -8.18 -0.06 30.21
CA TYR A 9 -7.70 -1.43 30.41
C TYR A 9 -6.60 -1.50 31.48
N PHE A 10 -5.70 -0.52 31.50
CA PHE A 10 -4.67 -0.41 32.53
C PHE A 10 -5.28 -0.20 33.93
N ILE A 11 -6.30 0.66 34.03
CA ILE A 11 -7.03 0.89 35.29
C ILE A 11 -7.72 -0.40 35.77
N LEU A 12 -8.38 -1.13 34.86
CA LEU A 12 -9.06 -2.38 35.19
C LEU A 12 -8.09 -3.45 35.71
N VAL A 13 -6.96 -3.65 35.01
CA VAL A 13 -5.93 -4.61 35.42
C VAL A 13 -5.29 -4.20 36.75
N SER A 14 -5.01 -2.91 36.94
CA SER A 14 -4.50 -2.37 38.22
C SER A 14 -5.46 -2.64 39.37
N LEU A 15 -6.76 -2.47 39.16
CA LEU A 15 -7.77 -2.66 40.19
C LEU A 15 -7.88 -4.13 40.59
N ILE A 16 -7.92 -5.04 39.61
CA ILE A 16 -7.90 -6.49 39.85
C ILE A 16 -6.62 -6.91 40.58
N LEU A 17 -5.46 -6.36 40.21
CA LEU A 17 -4.20 -6.66 40.89
C LEU A 17 -4.21 -6.22 42.36
N PHE A 18 -4.81 -5.05 42.62
CA PHE A 18 -4.93 -4.48 43.95
C PHE A 18 -5.87 -5.31 44.83
N ASP A 19 -6.99 -5.77 44.27
CA ASP A 19 -7.93 -6.66 44.97
C ASP A 19 -7.28 -8.00 45.32
N ILE A 20 -6.48 -8.57 44.40
CA ILE A 20 -5.70 -9.79 44.65
C ILE A 20 -4.69 -9.57 45.79
N LEU A 21 -3.99 -8.44 45.81
CA LEU A 21 -3.06 -8.07 46.88
C LEU A 21 -3.75 -7.92 48.24
N ILE A 22 -4.91 -7.28 48.28
CA ILE A 22 -5.70 -7.12 49.51
C ILE A 22 -6.17 -8.49 50.02
N LEU A 23 -6.70 -9.34 49.13
CA LEU A 23 -7.15 -10.70 49.49
C LEU A 23 -6.01 -11.55 50.05
N LEU A 24 -4.82 -11.49 49.43
CA LEU A 24 -3.62 -12.16 49.93
C LEU A 24 -3.18 -11.63 51.30
N GLY A 25 -3.19 -10.31 51.51
CA GLY A 25 -2.87 -9.70 52.80
C GLY A 25 -3.86 -10.10 53.91
N LEU A 26 -5.15 -10.19 53.57
CA LEU A 26 -6.19 -10.69 54.47
C LEU A 26 -5.95 -12.15 54.85
N VAL A 27 -5.62 -13.02 53.89
CA VAL A 27 -5.31 -14.43 54.17
C VAL A 27 -4.12 -14.55 55.14
N VAL A 28 -3.07 -13.74 54.98
CA VAL A 28 -1.93 -13.76 55.92
C VAL A 28 -2.34 -13.37 57.34
N LEU A 29 -3.16 -12.32 57.47
CA LEU A 29 -3.58 -11.77 58.76
C LEU A 29 -4.52 -12.73 59.51
N PHE A 30 -5.34 -13.50 58.79
CA PHE A 30 -6.27 -14.46 59.39
C PHE A 30 -5.65 -15.83 59.69
N PHE A 31 -4.58 -16.22 58.99
CA PHE A 31 -3.97 -17.55 59.14
C PHE A 31 -2.61 -17.55 59.85
N ASP A 32 -2.18 -16.40 60.39
CA ASP A 32 -0.94 -16.21 61.16
C ASP A 32 0.29 -16.88 60.52
N LEU A 33 0.34 -16.78 59.19
CA LEU A 33 1.41 -17.34 58.37
C LEU A 33 2.65 -16.46 58.58
N GLU A 34 3.57 -16.89 59.45
CA GLU A 34 4.94 -16.33 59.61
C GLU A 34 5.78 -16.40 58.32
N ASP A 35 5.17 -16.82 57.21
CA ASP A 35 5.81 -17.38 56.06
C ASP A 35 6.22 -16.33 55.03
N THR A 36 7.54 -16.10 55.01
CA THR A 36 8.31 -15.51 53.90
C THR A 36 7.90 -16.01 52.50
N THR A 37 7.30 -17.19 52.41
CA THR A 37 6.72 -17.80 51.21
C THR A 37 5.72 -16.90 50.48
N LEU A 38 4.88 -16.14 51.21
CA LEU A 38 3.87 -15.29 50.58
C LEU A 38 4.48 -14.01 50.01
N ILE A 39 5.45 -13.42 50.71
CA ILE A 39 6.24 -12.29 50.22
C ILE A 39 7.03 -12.71 48.97
N ALA A 40 7.63 -13.91 48.99
CA ALA A 40 8.31 -14.48 47.84
C ALA A 40 7.35 -14.69 46.65
N GLY A 41 6.11 -15.14 46.90
CA GLY A 41 5.06 -15.27 45.90
C GLY A 41 4.67 -13.94 45.25
N ILE A 42 4.51 -12.87 46.04
CA ILE A 42 4.20 -11.52 45.53
C ILE A 42 5.35 -10.97 44.69
N ILE A 43 6.60 -11.14 45.14
CA ILE A 43 7.79 -10.73 44.39
C ILE A 43 7.89 -11.52 43.07
N ALA A 44 7.68 -12.84 43.10
CA ALA A 44 7.69 -13.68 41.91
C ALA A 44 6.58 -13.31 40.91
N PHE A 45 5.37 -13.03 41.40
CA PHE A 45 4.24 -12.58 40.58
C PHE A 45 4.51 -11.21 39.94
N THR A 46 5.02 -10.26 40.72
CA THR A 46 5.38 -8.92 40.21
C THR A 46 6.52 -9.02 39.19
N GLY A 47 7.52 -9.85 39.45
CA GLY A 47 8.59 -10.17 38.51
C GLY A 47 8.07 -10.77 37.21
N ALA A 48 7.09 -11.68 37.28
CA ALA A 48 6.45 -12.27 36.11
C ALA A 48 5.67 -11.23 35.28
N ILE A 49 4.96 -10.30 35.92
CA ILE A 49 4.26 -9.21 35.23
C ILE A 49 5.25 -8.28 34.52
N ILE A 50 6.29 -7.83 35.23
CA ILE A 50 7.33 -6.95 34.66
C ILE A 50 8.03 -7.66 33.49
N GLY A 51 8.39 -8.94 33.67
CA GLY A 51 8.98 -9.76 32.62
C GLY A 51 8.06 -9.90 31.40
N GLY A 52 6.76 -10.10 31.62
CA GLY A 52 5.75 -10.15 30.56
C GLY A 52 5.63 -8.82 29.79
N VAL A 53 5.62 -7.69 30.49
CA VAL A 53 5.55 -6.34 29.87
C VAL A 53 6.81 -6.03 29.06
N ILE A 54 7.99 -6.34 29.59
CA ILE A 54 9.26 -6.16 28.86
C ILE A 54 9.26 -7.02 27.59
N THR A 55 8.87 -8.29 27.71
CA THR A 55 8.80 -9.22 26.57
C THR A 55 7.84 -8.72 25.51
N TYR A 56 6.61 -8.33 25.91
CA TYR A 56 5.62 -7.78 24.99
C TYR A 56 6.14 -6.53 24.25
N SER A 57 6.79 -5.62 24.98
CA SER A 57 7.37 -4.41 24.39
C SER A 57 8.49 -4.73 23.40
N GLY A 58 9.35 -5.71 23.72
CA GLY A 58 10.39 -6.20 22.81
C GLY A 58 9.84 -6.83 21.53
N VAL A 59 8.77 -7.64 21.65
CA VAL A 59 8.08 -8.23 20.49
C VAL A 59 7.47 -7.14 19.62
N LEU A 60 6.79 -6.16 20.21
CA LEU A 60 6.18 -5.06 19.47
C LEU A 60 7.21 -4.24 18.69
N LEU A 61 8.33 -3.89 19.33
CA LEU A 61 9.45 -3.21 18.67
C LEU A 61 10.04 -4.02 17.52
N THR A 62 10.16 -5.34 17.70
CA THR A 62 10.67 -6.23 16.65
C THR A 62 9.74 -6.27 15.45
N ILE A 63 8.43 -6.38 15.68
CA ILE A 63 7.41 -6.37 14.61
C ILE A 63 7.44 -5.03 13.86
N GLU A 64 7.52 -3.91 14.58
CA GLU A 64 7.58 -2.59 13.95
C GLU A 64 8.86 -2.42 13.11
N ARG A 65 10.01 -2.86 13.63
CA ARG A 65 11.27 -2.84 12.90
C ARG A 65 11.23 -3.71 11.64
N GLN A 66 10.70 -4.93 11.74
CA GLN A 66 10.52 -5.83 10.58
C GLN A 66 9.60 -5.20 9.54
N ARG A 67 8.53 -4.52 9.96
CA ARG A 67 7.63 -3.82 9.04
C ARG A 67 8.34 -2.70 8.30
N VAL A 68 9.13 -1.88 9.01
CA VAL A 68 9.91 -0.78 8.40
C VAL A 68 10.92 -1.33 7.41
N GLN A 69 11.69 -2.35 7.81
CA GLN A 69 12.68 -2.99 6.95
C GLN A 69 12.05 -3.58 5.68
N ASN A 70 10.95 -4.34 5.80
CA ASN A 70 10.23 -4.89 4.65
C ASN A 70 9.73 -3.82 3.67
N LEU A 71 9.37 -2.63 4.15
CA LEU A 71 8.93 -1.51 3.31
C LEU A 71 10.11 -0.83 2.61
N ALA A 72 11.21 -0.65 3.34
CA ALA A 72 12.43 -0.03 2.84
C ALA A 72 13.12 -0.90 1.78
N GLU A 73 13.22 -2.21 1.99
CA GLU A 73 13.79 -3.16 1.02
C GLU A 73 13.02 -3.18 -0.31
N LYS A 74 11.69 -3.01 -0.26
CA LYS A 74 10.83 -2.98 -1.44
C LYS A 74 10.78 -1.61 -2.13
N TYR A 75 11.33 -0.56 -1.52
CA TYR A 75 11.21 0.80 -2.04
C TYR A 75 11.81 0.96 -3.46
N PRO A 76 13.05 0.51 -3.75
CA PRO A 76 13.64 0.66 -5.08
C PRO A 76 12.84 -0.07 -6.17
N GLU A 77 12.39 -1.30 -5.87
CA GLU A 77 11.55 -2.08 -6.79
C GLU A 77 10.23 -1.37 -7.07
N ARG A 78 9.54 -0.89 -6.03
CA ARG A 78 8.28 -0.14 -6.16
C ARG A 78 8.45 1.14 -6.98
N LEU A 79 9.55 1.86 -6.78
CA LEU A 79 9.86 3.07 -7.53
C LEU A 79 10.03 2.75 -9.02
N MET A 80 10.92 1.81 -9.34
CA MET A 80 11.22 1.40 -10.71
C MET A 80 9.99 0.89 -11.45
N VAL A 81 9.16 0.07 -10.78
CA VAL A 81 7.93 -0.46 -11.37
C VAL A 81 6.89 0.65 -11.59
N SER A 82 6.74 1.58 -10.63
CA SER A 82 5.80 2.70 -10.77
C SER A 82 6.18 3.61 -11.93
N ASP A 83 7.48 3.87 -12.10
CA ASP A 83 8.02 4.64 -13.24
C ASP A 83 7.71 3.93 -14.56
N LYS A 84 8.01 2.63 -14.65
CA LYS A 84 7.71 1.82 -15.84
C LYS A 84 6.22 1.88 -16.23
N ILE A 85 5.31 1.81 -15.26
CA ILE A 85 3.86 1.88 -15.52
C ILE A 85 3.46 3.27 -16.02
N LEU A 86 3.94 4.33 -15.37
CA LEU A 86 3.65 5.71 -15.79
C LEU A 86 4.19 6.00 -17.19
N ASP A 87 5.42 5.61 -17.47
CA ASP A 87 6.05 5.79 -18.77
C ASP A 87 5.27 5.08 -19.86
N SER A 88 4.84 3.83 -19.61
CA SER A 88 4.02 3.11 -20.60
C SER A 88 2.69 3.80 -20.87
N ILE A 89 1.99 4.29 -19.84
CA ILE A 89 0.72 5.00 -20.02
C ILE A 89 0.97 6.33 -20.77
N ALA A 90 2.03 7.05 -20.41
CA ALA A 90 2.41 8.32 -21.05
C ALA A 90 2.75 8.14 -22.54
N ILE A 91 3.51 7.10 -22.89
CA ILE A 91 3.84 6.77 -24.28
C ILE A 91 2.56 6.40 -25.04
N SER A 92 1.68 5.57 -24.47
CA SER A 92 0.40 5.25 -25.11
C SER A 92 -0.44 6.49 -25.38
N LEU A 93 -0.56 7.38 -24.39
CA LEU A 93 -1.25 8.65 -24.56
C LEU A 93 -0.61 9.43 -25.71
N HIS A 94 0.70 9.67 -25.65
CA HIS A 94 1.40 10.46 -26.65
C HIS A 94 1.18 9.92 -28.07
N GLU A 95 1.41 8.63 -28.30
CA GLU A 95 1.29 8.03 -29.63
C GLU A 95 -0.15 8.04 -30.16
N ILE A 96 -1.14 7.76 -29.30
CA ILE A 96 -2.56 7.81 -29.68
C ILE A 96 -2.98 9.26 -30.03
N PHE A 97 -2.46 10.25 -29.31
CA PHE A 97 -2.70 11.67 -29.59
C PHE A 97 -1.99 12.13 -30.87
N LEU A 98 -0.75 11.67 -31.14
CA LEU A 98 -0.02 12.06 -32.36
C LEU A 98 -0.78 11.71 -33.64
N VAL A 99 -1.55 10.61 -33.65
CA VAL A 99 -2.35 10.24 -34.82
C VAL A 99 -3.38 11.32 -35.18
N ARG A 100 -3.93 12.02 -34.18
CA ARG A 100 -4.87 13.12 -34.37
C ARG A 100 -4.20 14.32 -35.05
N ASP A 101 -3.02 14.70 -34.57
CA ASP A 101 -2.40 15.98 -34.94
C ASP A 101 -1.51 15.89 -36.18
N GLN A 102 -0.75 14.81 -36.33
CA GLN A 102 0.25 14.67 -37.40
C GLN A 102 -0.34 14.16 -38.72
N TYR A 103 -1.50 13.52 -38.67
CA TYR A 103 -2.09 12.88 -39.83
C TYR A 103 -3.40 13.50 -40.29
N LYS A 104 -3.61 14.81 -40.03
CA LYS A 104 -4.87 15.51 -40.37
C LYS A 104 -5.34 15.26 -41.81
N LEU A 105 -4.40 15.15 -42.75
CA LEU A 105 -4.63 14.94 -44.18
C LEU A 105 -4.98 13.49 -44.58
N LEU A 106 -4.80 12.51 -43.69
CA LEU A 106 -5.23 11.13 -43.94
C LEU A 106 -6.76 11.01 -43.78
N ASP A 107 -7.34 10.09 -44.55
CA ASP A 107 -8.72 9.66 -44.34
C ASP A 107 -8.88 8.94 -42.99
N THR A 108 -10.13 8.84 -42.52
CA THR A 108 -10.48 8.21 -41.24
C THR A 108 -9.98 6.75 -41.17
N ALA A 109 -10.06 6.03 -42.29
CA ALA A 109 -9.67 4.63 -42.37
C ALA A 109 -8.16 4.41 -42.11
N ASN A 110 -7.29 5.22 -42.73
CA ASN A 110 -5.85 5.11 -42.53
C ASN A 110 -5.43 5.57 -41.12
N LYS A 111 -6.06 6.63 -40.57
CA LYS A 111 -5.85 7.04 -39.17
C LYS A 111 -6.18 5.91 -38.20
N ASN A 112 -7.32 5.25 -38.39
CA ASN A 112 -7.75 4.15 -37.54
C ASN A 112 -6.83 2.93 -37.65
N LYS A 113 -6.31 2.63 -38.83
CA LYS A 113 -5.30 1.58 -39.03
C LYS A 113 -4.01 1.86 -38.23
N ILE A 114 -3.53 3.11 -38.25
CA ILE A 114 -2.35 3.51 -37.49
C ILE A 114 -2.63 3.40 -35.98
N ARG A 115 -3.76 3.94 -35.49
CA ARG A 115 -4.17 3.81 -34.08
C ARG A 115 -4.26 2.36 -33.64
N LEU A 116 -4.84 1.50 -34.47
CA LEU A 116 -5.00 0.08 -34.16
C LEU A 116 -3.65 -0.62 -33.99
N ASN A 117 -2.66 -0.31 -34.83
CA ASN A 117 -1.31 -0.84 -34.69
C ASN A 117 -0.66 -0.41 -33.36
N ILE A 118 -0.71 0.89 -33.06
CA ILE A 118 -0.21 1.47 -31.79
C ILE A 118 -0.88 0.77 -30.59
N ILE A 119 -2.21 0.68 -30.58
CA ILE A 119 -2.97 0.05 -29.49
C ILE A 119 -2.59 -1.43 -29.32
N ASN A 120 -2.41 -2.16 -30.43
CA ASN A 120 -2.00 -3.56 -30.36
C ASN A 120 -0.60 -3.73 -29.75
N ASP A 121 0.32 -2.82 -30.03
CA ASP A 121 1.66 -2.86 -29.44
C ASP A 121 1.62 -2.57 -27.93
N HIS A 122 0.84 -1.57 -27.50
CA HIS A 122 0.63 -1.30 -26.07
C HIS A 122 -0.07 -2.46 -25.34
N LEU A 123 -1.04 -3.13 -25.99
CA LEU A 123 -1.72 -4.30 -25.42
C LEU A 123 -0.81 -5.50 -25.20
N LYS A 124 0.28 -5.65 -25.97
CA LYS A 124 1.26 -6.73 -25.74
C LYS A 124 2.00 -6.53 -24.41
N VAL A 125 2.38 -5.30 -24.11
CA VAL A 125 3.11 -4.93 -22.88
C VAL A 125 2.17 -4.82 -21.67
N ALA A 126 0.90 -4.50 -21.90
CA ALA A 126 -0.11 -4.28 -20.86
C ALA A 126 -0.28 -5.45 -19.87
N ASN A 127 -0.11 -6.70 -20.32
CA ASN A 127 -0.20 -7.86 -19.44
C ASN A 127 0.95 -7.91 -18.42
N ASP A 128 2.17 -7.57 -18.84
CA ASP A 128 3.33 -7.51 -17.95
C ASP A 128 3.17 -6.38 -16.93
N LEU A 129 2.60 -5.24 -17.36
CA LEU A 129 2.28 -4.14 -16.46
C LEU A 129 1.26 -4.52 -15.38
N LEU A 130 0.30 -5.39 -15.70
CA LEU A 130 -0.65 -5.89 -14.70
C LEU A 130 0.05 -6.73 -13.63
N ILE A 131 0.97 -7.61 -14.04
CA ILE A 131 1.74 -8.41 -13.09
C ILE A 131 2.63 -7.51 -12.22
N ASP A 132 3.30 -6.55 -12.85
CA ASP A 132 4.20 -5.63 -12.17
C ASP A 132 3.44 -4.69 -11.20
N SER A 133 2.26 -4.21 -11.57
CA SER A 133 1.46 -3.29 -10.74
C SER A 133 1.09 -3.86 -9.36
N VAL A 134 0.96 -5.19 -9.23
CA VAL A 134 0.72 -5.87 -7.94
C VAL A 134 1.86 -5.65 -6.95
N LYS A 135 3.09 -5.47 -7.45
CA LYS A 135 4.29 -5.25 -6.62
C LYS A 135 4.27 -3.86 -5.95
N VAL A 136 3.55 -2.90 -6.53
CA VAL A 136 3.44 -1.55 -5.98
C VAL A 136 2.32 -1.44 -4.96
N SER A 137 1.07 -1.53 -5.41
CA SER A 137 -0.12 -1.47 -4.56
C SER A 137 -1.34 -2.06 -5.26
N GLY A 138 -2.35 -2.46 -4.47
CA GLY A 138 -3.62 -2.92 -5.03
C GLY A 138 -4.35 -1.85 -5.84
N GLU A 139 -4.15 -0.57 -5.50
CA GLU A 139 -4.77 0.54 -6.20
C GLU A 139 -4.10 0.81 -7.55
N ILE A 140 -2.75 0.74 -7.63
CA ILE A 140 -2.06 0.79 -8.92
C ILE A 140 -2.50 -0.38 -9.80
N TYR A 141 -2.63 -1.59 -9.26
CA TYR A 141 -3.18 -2.72 -10.03
C TYR A 141 -4.57 -2.44 -10.58
N ARG A 142 -5.47 -1.88 -9.76
CA ARG A 142 -6.82 -1.50 -10.18
C ARG A 142 -6.79 -0.50 -11.34
N LEU A 143 -5.96 0.53 -11.23
CA LEU A 143 -5.80 1.58 -12.23
C LEU A 143 -5.17 1.06 -13.52
N THR A 144 -4.12 0.23 -13.42
CA THR A 144 -3.50 -0.43 -14.58
C THR A 144 -4.51 -1.32 -15.29
N ARG A 145 -5.34 -2.08 -14.56
CA ARG A 145 -6.43 -2.89 -15.12
C ARG A 145 -7.46 -2.04 -15.85
N GLU A 146 -7.79 -0.88 -15.31
CA GLU A 146 -8.70 0.06 -15.95
C GLU A 146 -8.08 0.61 -17.25
N TYR A 147 -6.79 0.95 -17.26
CA TYR A 147 -6.05 1.34 -18.45
C TYR A 147 -6.09 0.26 -19.55
N VAL A 148 -5.83 -1.01 -19.20
CA VAL A 148 -5.93 -2.13 -20.16
C VAL A 148 -7.35 -2.27 -20.72
N ARG A 149 -8.37 -2.04 -19.90
CA ARG A 149 -9.77 -2.05 -20.35
C ARG A 149 -10.04 -0.96 -21.38
N LEU A 150 -9.57 0.27 -21.14
CA LEU A 150 -9.73 1.38 -22.09
C LEU A 150 -8.98 1.11 -23.40
N LEU A 151 -7.76 0.57 -23.35
CA LEU A 151 -7.05 0.18 -24.57
C LEU A 151 -7.81 -0.86 -25.41
N LYS A 152 -8.43 -1.85 -24.76
CA LYS A 152 -9.29 -2.83 -25.46
C LYS A 152 -10.53 -2.17 -26.06
N GLY A 153 -11.12 -1.21 -25.34
CA GLY A 153 -12.23 -0.38 -25.85
C GLY A 153 -11.83 0.41 -27.08
N LEU A 154 -10.71 1.12 -27.02
CA LEU A 154 -10.14 1.87 -28.14
C LEU A 154 -9.80 0.97 -29.34
N LYS A 155 -9.25 -0.23 -29.11
CA LYS A 155 -9.02 -1.22 -30.18
C LYS A 155 -10.31 -1.57 -30.90
N PHE A 156 -11.37 -1.85 -30.14
CA PHE A 156 -12.69 -2.16 -30.70
C PHE A 156 -13.24 -0.97 -31.49
N ILE A 157 -13.17 0.23 -30.94
CA ILE A 157 -13.63 1.46 -31.59
C ILE A 157 -12.87 1.69 -32.91
N CYS A 158 -11.54 1.62 -32.91
CA CYS A 158 -10.72 1.82 -34.12
C CYS A 158 -10.90 0.71 -35.17
N SER A 159 -11.44 -0.46 -34.80
CA SER A 159 -11.75 -1.52 -35.76
C SER A 159 -13.03 -1.27 -36.56
N ILE A 160 -13.90 -0.37 -36.08
CA ILE A 160 -15.10 0.07 -36.77
C ILE A 160 -14.68 1.23 -37.71
N ASN A 161 -15.19 1.27 -38.95
CA ASN A 161 -14.86 2.33 -39.89
C ASN A 161 -16.06 3.27 -40.03
N SER A 162 -16.16 4.28 -39.17
CA SER A 162 -17.25 5.26 -39.20
C SER A 162 -16.81 6.62 -38.67
N ASP A 163 -17.37 7.70 -39.19
CA ASP A 163 -17.03 9.07 -38.78
C ASP A 163 -17.53 9.43 -37.36
N PHE A 164 -18.44 8.63 -36.78
CA PHE A 164 -18.95 8.78 -35.40
C PHE A 164 -17.90 8.37 -34.32
N ILE A 165 -16.70 7.98 -34.74
CA ILE A 165 -15.68 7.37 -33.89
C ILE A 165 -14.81 8.38 -33.16
N GLU A 166 -14.59 9.57 -33.73
CA GLU A 166 -13.68 10.55 -33.15
C GLU A 166 -14.15 11.07 -31.79
N GLU A 167 -15.44 11.33 -31.61
CA GLU A 167 -15.97 11.76 -30.30
C GLU A 167 -15.72 10.70 -29.22
N LYS A 168 -15.97 9.43 -29.55
CA LYS A 168 -15.75 8.32 -28.62
C LYS A 168 -14.27 8.06 -28.35
N ILE A 169 -13.40 8.23 -29.34
CA ILE A 169 -11.94 8.17 -29.15
C ILE A 169 -11.49 9.28 -28.20
N ASN A 170 -11.99 10.51 -28.36
CA ASN A 170 -11.64 11.63 -27.49
C ASN A 170 -12.08 11.38 -26.04
N GLN A 171 -13.28 10.82 -25.84
CA GLN A 171 -13.76 10.45 -24.50
C GLN A 171 -12.86 9.39 -23.84
N GLU A 172 -12.48 8.35 -24.58
CA GLU A 172 -11.57 7.31 -24.08
C GLU A 172 -10.15 7.84 -23.80
N GLN A 173 -9.67 8.80 -24.59
CA GLN A 173 -8.41 9.50 -24.34
C GLN A 173 -8.45 10.31 -23.03
N GLU A 174 -9.56 11.01 -22.77
CA GLU A 174 -9.75 11.74 -21.51
C GLU A 174 -9.73 10.79 -20.31
N ASN A 175 -10.38 9.63 -20.44
CA ASN A 175 -10.35 8.59 -19.42
C ASN A 175 -8.91 8.07 -19.18
N LEU A 176 -8.11 7.89 -20.23
CA LEU A 176 -6.70 7.51 -20.10
C LEU A 176 -5.87 8.59 -19.36
N ILE A 177 -6.12 9.87 -19.63
CA ILE A 177 -5.46 10.98 -18.92
C ILE A 177 -5.82 10.96 -17.42
N ASN A 178 -7.09 10.70 -17.10
CA ASN A 178 -7.54 10.60 -15.72
C ASN A 178 -6.87 9.44 -14.98
N ILE A 179 -6.70 8.29 -15.65
CA ILE A 179 -5.93 7.17 -15.08
C ILE A 179 -4.47 7.56 -14.88
N PHE A 180 -3.82 8.20 -15.85
CA PHE A 180 -2.44 8.65 -15.70
C PHE A 180 -2.25 9.53 -14.45
N LYS A 181 -3.13 10.53 -14.27
CA LYS A 181 -3.13 11.40 -13.08
C LYS A 181 -3.34 10.61 -11.79
N ALA A 182 -4.26 9.64 -11.80
CA ALA A 182 -4.54 8.80 -10.64
C ALA A 182 -3.34 7.91 -10.28
N VAL A 183 -2.70 7.29 -11.27
CA VAL A 183 -1.49 6.47 -11.06
C VAL A 183 -0.34 7.31 -10.52
N SER A 184 -0.14 8.53 -11.04
CA SER A 184 0.90 9.44 -10.55
C SER A 184 0.67 9.80 -9.09
N LYS A 185 -0.57 10.12 -8.71
CA LYS A 185 -0.93 10.45 -7.33
C LYS A 185 -0.73 9.26 -6.38
N GLU A 186 -1.15 8.07 -6.81
CA GLU A 186 -1.04 6.86 -6.00
C GLU A 186 0.42 6.41 -5.83
N LYS A 187 1.25 6.59 -6.87
CA LYS A 187 2.70 6.42 -6.79
C LYS A 187 3.28 7.28 -5.67
N ASP A 188 2.95 8.58 -5.62
CA ASP A 188 3.50 9.48 -4.61
C ASP A 188 3.11 9.04 -3.19
N LEU A 189 1.88 8.53 -3.00
CA LEU A 189 1.42 8.00 -1.71
C LEU A 189 2.15 6.71 -1.30
N ALA A 190 2.26 5.75 -2.22
CA ALA A 190 2.90 4.46 -2.00
C ALA A 190 4.41 4.61 -1.74
N LEU A 191 5.05 5.52 -2.49
CA LEU A 191 6.47 5.83 -2.36
C LEU A 191 6.75 6.69 -1.13
N GLY A 192 5.90 7.66 -0.76
CA GLY A 192 6.11 8.46 0.44
C GLY A 192 6.20 7.60 1.71
N THR A 193 5.33 6.59 1.82
CA THR A 193 5.34 5.64 2.94
C THR A 193 6.62 4.79 2.95
N SER A 194 7.03 4.31 1.78
CA SER A 194 8.19 3.41 1.63
C SER A 194 9.52 4.17 1.76
N LYS A 195 9.58 5.43 1.29
CA LYS A 195 10.73 6.35 1.42
C LYS A 195 10.98 6.71 2.88
N ASN A 196 9.93 7.06 3.63
CA ASN A 196 10.07 7.34 5.06
C ASN A 196 10.64 6.12 5.81
N ALA A 197 10.17 4.92 5.48
CA ALA A 197 10.71 3.68 6.05
C ALA A 197 12.20 3.49 5.70
N TYR A 198 12.57 3.74 4.45
CA TYR A 198 13.96 3.66 3.98
C TYR A 198 14.88 4.67 4.67
N GLU A 199 14.43 5.91 4.88
CA GLU A 199 15.19 6.92 5.62
C GLU A 199 15.37 6.56 7.10
N ILE A 200 14.31 6.03 7.75
CA ILE A 200 14.38 5.55 9.13
C ILE A 200 15.38 4.40 9.24
N GLU A 201 15.32 3.42 8.34
CA GLU A 201 16.24 2.28 8.36
C GLU A 201 17.70 2.71 8.19
N ASN A 202 17.98 3.66 7.29
CA ASN A 202 19.34 4.17 7.09
C ASN A 202 19.87 4.92 8.32
N ARG A 203 19.02 5.69 9.01
CA ARG A 203 19.39 6.35 10.28
C ARG A 203 19.66 5.37 11.42
N LEU A 204 19.02 4.20 11.41
CA LEU A 204 19.27 3.15 12.40
C LEU A 204 20.56 2.35 12.13
N LYS A 205 21.10 2.44 10.92
CA LYS A 205 22.33 1.76 10.50
C LYS A 205 23.58 2.65 10.61
N SER A 206 23.42 3.98 10.65
CA SER A 206 24.47 4.98 10.85
C SER A 206 24.75 5.23 12.33
#